data_AF-A0A9Q3PQ71-F1
#
_entry.id   AF-A0A9Q3PQ71-F1
#
_cell.length_a   1.000
_cell.length_b   1.000
_cell.length_c   1.000
_cell.angle_alpha   90.00
_cell.angle_beta   90.00
_cell.angle_gamma   90.00
#
_symmetry.space_group_name_H-M   'P 1'
#
loop_
_entity.id
_entity.type
_entity.pdbx_description
1 polymer ?
#
loop_
_entity_poly.entity_id
_entity_poly.type
_entity_poly.pdbx_seq_one_letter_code
_entity_poly.pdbx_strand_id
1 'polypeptide(L)'
;MGPEAIIGSFSQKNGIPILCKDNFSKWDAAIRAFFLYIGFPDYVDGDSNPPLEATSDSFLKYKEIKQKASGVICQSLNTKNCTKFLTKENEKNPLELYTSIYSYYQSSQSKNQARIFCDLLFVTCKDNGLQKFISDIRIQLINLNTVEIRVGKPPSLIDISDKLLAEIINRKLSGGYDNLKGIIYETRPLV
;
A
#
# COMPACT_ATOMS: atom_id res chain seq x y z
N MET A 1 15.38 -2.01 34.48
CA MET A 1 15.08 -2.76 33.23
C MET A 1 15.59 -1.89 32.08
N GLY A 2 16.60 -2.34 31.35
CA GLY A 2 17.33 -1.50 30.39
C GLY A 2 16.60 -1.32 29.04
N PRO A 3 16.89 -0.24 28.29
CA PRO A 3 16.28 0.07 26.98
C PRO A 3 16.56 -0.97 25.88
N GLU A 4 17.47 -1.92 26.13
CA GLU A 4 17.87 -2.97 25.20
C GLU A 4 16.85 -4.11 25.07
N ALA A 5 15.98 -4.30 26.07
CA ALA A 5 14.90 -5.31 26.01
C ALA A 5 13.73 -4.92 25.08
N ILE A 6 13.78 -3.71 24.53
CA ILE A 6 12.72 -3.13 23.70
C ILE A 6 13.01 -3.38 22.21
N ILE A 7 14.22 -3.65 21.75
CA ILE A 7 14.49 -3.55 20.29
C ILE A 7 14.23 -4.88 19.53
N GLY A 8 14.16 -6.01 20.22
CA GLY A 8 13.84 -7.31 19.61
C GLY A 8 12.32 -7.57 19.55
N SER A 9 11.73 -7.54 18.35
CA SER A 9 10.33 -7.93 18.00
C SER A 9 9.25 -6.84 17.87
N PHE A 10 9.59 -5.59 17.52
CA PHE A 10 8.60 -4.49 17.52
C PHE A 10 7.50 -4.53 16.43
N SER A 11 7.75 -5.02 15.21
CA SER A 11 6.70 -4.99 14.15
C SER A 11 5.69 -6.15 14.22
N GLN A 12 6.14 -7.38 14.48
CA GLN A 12 5.23 -8.55 14.58
C GLN A 12 4.37 -8.55 15.85
N LYS A 13 4.88 -8.05 16.99
CA LYS A 13 4.11 -7.96 18.25
C LYS A 13 2.98 -6.93 18.20
N ASN A 14 3.09 -5.90 17.37
CA ASN A 14 2.13 -4.80 17.30
C ASN A 14 1.16 -4.91 16.11
N GLY A 15 1.15 -6.05 15.42
CA GLY A 15 0.20 -6.32 14.33
C GLY A 15 0.49 -5.59 13.02
N ILE A 16 1.68 -5.00 12.84
CA ILE A 16 2.09 -4.39 11.57
C ILE A 16 2.43 -5.52 10.58
N PRO A 17 1.72 -5.65 9.45
CA PRO A 17 2.04 -6.69 8.48
C PRO A 17 3.37 -6.40 7.80
N ILE A 18 4.00 -7.43 7.21
CA ILE A 18 5.15 -7.22 6.33
C ILE A 18 4.66 -6.66 4.99
N LEU A 19 5.22 -5.55 4.53
CA LEU A 19 4.87 -4.94 3.25
C LEU A 19 5.13 -5.90 2.10
N CYS A 20 4.11 -6.11 1.28
CA CYS A 20 4.16 -6.84 0.03
C CYS A 20 3.38 -6.08 -1.05
N LYS A 21 3.36 -6.62 -2.27
CA LYS A 21 2.68 -5.97 -3.40
C LYS A 21 1.16 -5.83 -3.22
N ASP A 22 0.53 -6.71 -2.44
CA ASP A 22 -0.93 -6.84 -2.39
C ASP A 22 -1.54 -6.29 -1.09
N ASN A 23 -0.73 -5.71 -0.20
CA ASN A 23 -1.18 -5.27 1.12
C ASN A 23 -0.80 -3.85 1.50
N PHE A 24 -0.32 -3.02 0.55
CA PHE A 24 0.16 -1.68 0.87
C PHE A 24 -0.86 -0.88 1.70
N SER A 25 -2.13 -0.83 1.32
CA SER A 25 -3.14 -0.06 2.07
C SER A 25 -3.33 -0.55 3.51
N LYS A 26 -3.23 -1.87 3.75
CA LYS A 26 -3.29 -2.44 5.11
C LYS A 26 -2.01 -2.14 5.91
N TRP A 27 -0.87 -2.23 5.24
CA TRP A 27 0.43 -1.90 5.81
C TRP A 27 0.50 -0.42 6.20
N ASP A 28 0.04 0.46 5.31
CA ASP A 28 0.01 1.90 5.48
C ASP A 28 -0.81 2.31 6.70
N ALA A 29 -2.05 1.82 6.76
CA ALA A 29 -2.94 2.06 7.89
C ALA A 29 -2.32 1.58 9.22
N ALA A 30 -1.65 0.41 9.23
CA ALA A 30 -1.01 -0.13 10.42
C ALA A 30 0.20 0.70 10.87
N ILE A 31 1.03 1.16 9.92
CA ILE A 31 2.19 2.03 10.21
C ILE A 31 1.73 3.38 10.77
N ARG A 32 0.73 4.01 10.13
CA ARG A 32 0.15 5.28 10.60
C ARG A 32 -0.46 5.15 11.99
N ALA A 33 -1.26 4.11 12.22
CA ALA A 33 -1.87 3.85 13.53
C ALA A 33 -0.80 3.60 14.60
N PHE A 34 0.27 2.88 14.26
CA PHE A 34 1.37 2.65 15.19
C PHE A 34 2.10 3.94 15.54
N PHE A 35 2.43 4.78 14.55
CA PHE A 35 3.06 6.08 14.79
C PHE A 35 2.20 7.01 15.62
N LEU A 36 0.88 7.01 15.41
CA LEU A 36 -0.05 7.73 16.26
C LEU A 36 -0.02 7.21 17.70
N TYR A 37 -0.04 5.89 17.91
CA TYR A 37 -0.03 5.25 19.23
C TYR A 37 1.22 5.62 20.05
N ILE A 38 2.39 5.68 19.41
CA ILE A 38 3.64 6.03 20.08
C ILE A 38 3.88 7.55 20.17
N GLY A 39 2.93 8.37 19.73
CA GLY A 39 2.98 9.84 19.83
C GLY A 39 3.88 10.51 18.79
N PHE A 40 4.05 9.89 17.62
CA PHE A 40 4.94 10.32 16.53
C PHE A 40 4.23 10.47 15.16
N PRO A 41 3.01 11.02 15.07
CA PRO A 41 2.27 11.09 13.79
C PRO A 41 3.03 11.92 12.72
N ASP A 42 3.71 12.98 13.16
CA ASP A 42 4.37 13.93 12.26
C ASP A 42 5.63 13.39 11.59
N TYR A 43 6.10 12.17 11.90
CA TYR A 43 7.30 11.60 11.28
C TYR A 43 7.05 10.89 9.95
N VAL A 44 5.79 10.70 9.58
CA VAL A 44 5.34 10.16 8.28
C VAL A 44 4.45 11.15 7.52
N ASP A 45 3.84 12.12 8.21
CA ASP A 45 2.88 13.07 7.62
C ASP A 45 3.39 14.53 7.57
N GLY A 46 4.58 14.82 8.08
CA GLY A 46 5.17 16.16 8.03
C GLY A 46 6.68 16.15 8.28
N ASP A 47 7.32 17.32 8.16
CA ASP A 47 8.68 17.47 8.72
C ASP A 47 8.50 17.77 10.20
N SER A 48 8.68 16.75 11.04
CA SER A 48 8.87 16.95 12.47
C SER A 48 10.12 17.83 12.62
N ASN A 49 9.97 19.15 12.64
CA ASN A 49 11.12 20.03 12.81
C ASN A 49 11.76 19.76 14.18
N PRO A 50 13.09 19.91 14.31
CA PRO A 50 13.70 19.88 15.63
C PRO A 50 13.03 20.94 16.52
N PRO A 51 12.94 20.73 17.85
CA PRO A 51 12.34 21.71 18.76
C PRO A 51 12.97 23.10 18.55
N LEU A 52 12.13 24.14 18.44
CA LEU A 52 12.57 25.52 18.13
C LEU A 52 13.60 26.08 19.13
N GLU A 53 13.55 25.59 20.38
CA GLU A 53 14.52 25.91 21.44
C GLU A 53 15.14 24.62 22.00
N ALA A 54 15.72 23.80 21.10
CA ALA A 54 16.28 22.52 21.51
C ALA A 54 17.53 22.70 22.40
N THR A 55 17.45 22.24 23.64
CA THR A 55 18.65 21.87 24.42
C THR A 55 19.36 20.70 23.73
N SER A 56 20.66 20.50 24.02
CA SER A 56 21.43 19.37 23.49
C SER A 56 20.72 18.02 23.73
N ASP A 57 20.12 17.84 24.91
CA ASP A 57 19.40 16.60 25.27
C ASP A 57 18.10 16.41 24.48
N SER A 58 17.33 17.49 24.28
CA SER A 58 16.09 17.42 23.50
C SER A 58 16.37 17.14 22.02
N PHE A 59 17.49 17.64 21.48
CA PHE A 59 17.92 17.38 20.11
C PHE A 59 18.42 15.93 19.93
N LEU A 60 19.16 15.38 20.90
CA LEU A 60 19.55 13.97 20.90
C LEU A 60 18.32 13.06 20.93
N LYS A 61 17.35 13.34 21.82
CA LYS A 61 16.10 12.58 21.91
C LYS A 61 15.31 12.65 20.59
N TYR A 62 15.26 13.80 19.94
CA TYR A 62 14.64 13.96 18.63
C TYR A 62 15.31 13.05 17.56
N LYS A 63 16.64 13.02 17.50
CA LYS A 63 17.39 12.14 16.58
C LYS A 63 17.13 10.66 16.86
N GLU A 64 17.13 10.25 18.12
CA GLU A 64 16.82 8.87 18.52
C GLU A 64 15.42 8.45 18.07
N ILE A 65 14.42 9.34 18.20
CA ILE A 65 13.05 9.07 17.76
C ILE A 65 12.99 8.91 16.24
N LYS A 66 13.62 9.80 15.46
CA LYS A 66 13.71 9.64 13.99
C LYS A 66 14.30 8.29 13.60
N GLN A 67 15.41 7.91 14.23
CA GLN A 67 16.07 6.65 13.93
C GLN A 67 15.22 5.43 14.30
N LYS A 68 14.50 5.49 15.43
CA LYS A 68 13.54 4.45 15.83
C LYS A 68 12.39 4.33 14.81
N ALA A 69 11.86 5.46 14.34
CA ALA A 69 10.82 5.47 13.32
C ALA A 69 11.27 4.81 12.01
N SER A 70 12.47 5.14 11.51
CA SER A 70 13.05 4.46 10.35
C SER A 70 13.24 2.97 10.61
N GLY A 71 13.70 2.59 11.81
CA GLY A 71 13.85 1.19 12.20
C GLY A 71 12.54 0.40 12.16
N VAL A 72 11.44 0.99 12.65
CA VAL A 72 10.09 0.37 12.60
C VAL A 72 9.63 0.17 11.16
N ILE A 73 9.77 1.20 10.31
CA ILE A 73 9.44 1.11 8.88
C ILE A 73 10.24 -0.04 8.27
N CYS A 74 11.57 -0.06 8.43
CA CYS A 74 12.44 -1.12 7.91
C CYS A 74 12.07 -2.52 8.40
N GLN A 75 11.73 -2.70 9.68
CA GLN A 75 11.29 -3.99 10.22
C GLN A 75 9.95 -4.46 9.64
N SER A 76 9.13 -3.54 9.14
CA SER A 76 7.87 -3.85 8.47
C SER A 76 8.06 -4.08 6.96
N LEU A 77 9.27 -3.93 6.42
CA LEU A 77 9.60 -4.26 5.04
C LEU A 77 10.18 -5.68 4.97
N ASN A 78 9.86 -6.40 3.89
CA ASN A 78 10.62 -7.61 3.55
C ASN A 78 12.01 -7.23 3.02
N THR A 79 12.95 -8.18 2.98
CA THR A 79 14.33 -7.95 2.51
C THR A 79 14.39 -7.27 1.14
N LYS A 80 13.56 -7.71 0.20
CA LYS A 80 13.50 -7.13 -1.16
C LYS A 80 13.09 -5.66 -1.14
N ASN A 81 12.10 -5.30 -0.32
CA ASN A 81 11.63 -3.93 -0.17
C ASN A 81 12.62 -3.08 0.61
N CYS A 82 13.27 -3.62 1.66
CA CYS A 82 14.37 -2.94 2.35
C CYS A 82 15.47 -2.53 1.37
N THR A 83 16.03 -3.47 0.60
CA THR A 83 17.11 -3.20 -0.36
C THR A 83 16.70 -2.19 -1.43
N LYS A 84 15.41 -2.11 -1.74
CA LYS A 84 14.90 -1.23 -2.78
C LYS A 84 14.67 0.20 -2.31
N PHE A 85 14.18 0.39 -1.08
CA PHE A 85 13.73 1.70 -0.59
C PHE A 85 14.71 2.34 0.39
N LEU A 86 15.47 1.54 1.15
CA LEU A 86 16.42 2.04 2.14
C LEU A 86 17.72 2.48 1.46
N THR A 87 18.13 3.71 1.71
CA THR A 87 19.41 4.28 1.26
C THR A 87 20.17 4.86 2.45
N LYS A 88 21.44 5.24 2.24
CA LYS A 88 22.25 5.87 3.30
C LYS A 88 21.73 7.25 3.70
N GLU A 89 21.02 7.90 2.79
CA GLU A 89 20.44 9.22 2.96
C GLU A 89 19.16 9.14 3.78
N ASN A 90 18.30 8.16 3.51
CA ASN A 90 16.99 8.04 4.16
C ASN A 90 16.94 7.09 5.37
N GLU A 91 18.02 6.35 5.69
CA GLU A 91 18.05 5.43 6.86
C GLU A 91 17.77 6.12 8.19
N LYS A 92 17.99 7.44 8.28
CA LYS A 92 17.74 8.28 9.46
C LYS A 92 16.63 9.31 9.22
N ASN A 93 15.97 9.25 8.07
CA ASN A 93 14.90 10.15 7.67
C ASN A 93 13.62 9.34 7.39
N PRO A 94 12.80 9.08 8.42
CA PRO A 94 11.61 8.24 8.29
C PRO A 94 10.60 8.80 7.27
N LEU A 95 10.47 10.13 7.20
CA LEU A 95 9.60 10.81 6.25
C LEU A 95 10.00 10.52 4.81
N GLU A 96 11.29 10.64 4.49
CA GLU A 96 11.81 10.41 3.15
C GLU A 96 11.72 8.93 2.74
N LEU A 97 12.03 8.02 3.67
CA LEU A 97 11.85 6.59 3.45
C LEU A 97 10.37 6.26 3.18
N TYR A 98 9.48 6.75 4.04
CA TYR A 98 8.04 6.53 3.92
C TYR A 98 7.47 7.14 2.64
N THR A 99 7.86 8.37 2.28
CA THR A 99 7.46 9.04 1.04
C THR A 99 7.92 8.26 -0.19
N SER A 100 9.12 7.66 -0.15
CA SER A 100 9.64 6.83 -1.24
C SER A 100 8.81 5.55 -1.43
N ILE A 101 8.40 4.92 -0.32
CA ILE A 101 7.53 3.74 -0.35
C ILE A 101 6.14 4.13 -0.87
N TYR A 102 5.54 5.18 -0.30
CA TYR A 102 4.23 5.69 -0.70
C TYR A 102 4.20 6.05 -2.18
N SER A 103 5.22 6.77 -2.67
CA SER A 103 5.35 7.15 -4.08
C SER A 103 5.50 5.93 -5.00
N TYR A 104 6.04 4.82 -4.54
CA TYR A 104 6.09 3.61 -5.37
C TYR A 104 4.75 2.88 -5.43
N TYR A 105 4.02 2.83 -4.33
CA TYR A 105 2.80 2.03 -4.23
C TYR A 105 1.52 2.80 -4.59
N GLN A 106 1.39 4.07 -4.20
CA GLN A 106 0.18 4.88 -4.36
C GLN A 106 0.35 6.13 -5.23
N SER A 107 1.50 6.36 -5.84
CA SER A 107 1.63 7.50 -6.75
C SER A 107 0.64 7.39 -7.91
N SER A 108 -0.06 8.50 -8.19
CA SER A 108 -0.90 8.66 -9.38
C SER A 108 -0.10 9.02 -10.64
N GLN A 109 1.24 8.95 -10.57
CA GLN A 109 2.07 9.04 -11.77
C GLN A 109 1.68 7.96 -12.79
N SER A 110 1.64 8.35 -14.07
CA SER A 110 1.19 7.49 -15.18
C SER A 110 1.92 6.15 -15.25
N LYS A 111 3.20 6.10 -14.85
CA LYS A 111 3.98 4.84 -14.80
C LYS A 111 3.43 3.85 -13.76
N ASN A 112 3.04 4.33 -12.57
CA ASN A 112 2.49 3.47 -11.53
C ASN A 112 1.04 3.08 -11.86
N GLN A 113 0.25 4.02 -12.37
CA GLN A 113 -1.09 3.75 -12.91
C GLN A 113 -1.07 2.64 -13.98
N ALA A 114 -0.17 2.75 -14.96
CA ALA A 114 0.00 1.73 -15.99
C ALA A 114 0.40 0.37 -15.40
N ARG A 115 1.30 0.34 -14.41
CA ARG A 115 1.68 -0.90 -13.71
C ARG A 115 0.48 -1.57 -13.05
N ILE A 116 -0.31 -0.83 -12.27
CA ILE A 116 -1.49 -1.38 -11.59
C ILE A 116 -2.54 -1.85 -12.59
N PHE A 117 -2.76 -1.10 -13.67
CA PHE A 117 -3.65 -1.53 -14.74
C PHE A 117 -3.15 -2.83 -15.42
N CYS A 118 -1.86 -2.93 -15.70
CA CYS A 118 -1.26 -4.17 -16.20
C CYS A 118 -1.42 -5.33 -15.20
N ASP A 119 -1.25 -5.10 -13.90
CA ASP A 119 -1.44 -6.12 -12.87
C ASP A 119 -2.88 -6.68 -12.91
N LEU A 120 -3.91 -5.84 -13.12
CA LEU A 120 -5.28 -6.28 -13.41
C LEU A 120 -5.37 -7.14 -14.68
N LEU A 121 -4.69 -6.73 -15.76
CA LEU A 121 -4.66 -7.48 -17.02
C LEU A 121 -3.97 -8.84 -16.90
N PHE A 122 -3.13 -9.09 -15.89
CA PHE A 122 -2.52 -10.39 -15.65
C PHE A 122 -3.33 -11.31 -14.72
N VAL A 123 -4.40 -10.82 -14.07
CA VAL A 123 -5.30 -11.69 -13.30
C VAL A 123 -6.00 -12.67 -14.25
N THR A 124 -6.00 -13.96 -13.89
CA THR A 124 -6.57 -15.06 -14.68
C THR A 124 -7.42 -15.96 -13.80
N CYS A 125 -8.54 -16.44 -14.34
CA CYS A 125 -9.36 -17.44 -13.66
C CYS A 125 -8.82 -18.84 -14.01
N LYS A 126 -8.32 -19.57 -13.00
CA LYS A 126 -7.94 -20.98 -13.14
C LYS A 126 -9.16 -21.88 -12.94
N ASP A 127 -9.10 -23.11 -13.45
CA ASP A 127 -10.18 -24.08 -13.27
C ASP A 127 -10.45 -24.35 -11.78
N ASN A 128 -11.72 -24.28 -11.37
CA ASN A 128 -12.19 -24.33 -9.98
C ASN A 128 -11.71 -23.19 -9.07
N GLY A 129 -11.19 -22.11 -9.63
CA GLY A 129 -10.59 -20.99 -8.90
C GLY A 129 -11.49 -19.76 -8.72
N LEU A 130 -12.79 -19.82 -9.04
CA LEU A 130 -13.66 -18.63 -9.13
C LEU A 130 -13.64 -17.72 -7.88
N GLN A 131 -13.70 -18.29 -6.68
CA GLN A 131 -13.65 -17.51 -5.43
C GLN A 131 -12.33 -16.74 -5.27
N LYS A 132 -11.22 -17.39 -5.62
CA LYS A 132 -9.90 -16.74 -5.61
C LYS A 132 -9.83 -15.68 -6.70
N PHE A 133 -10.33 -15.96 -7.89
CA PHE A 133 -10.38 -15.00 -9.00
C PHE A 133 -11.17 -13.73 -8.63
N ILE A 134 -12.35 -13.88 -8.03
CA ILE A 134 -13.16 -12.74 -7.54
C ILE A 134 -12.38 -11.94 -6.50
N SER A 135 -11.70 -12.62 -5.56
CA SER A 135 -10.89 -11.97 -4.53
C SER A 135 -9.71 -11.20 -5.13
N ASP A 136 -9.00 -11.81 -6.09
CA ASP A 136 -7.89 -11.18 -6.80
C ASP A 136 -8.36 -9.95 -7.60
N ILE A 137 -9.50 -10.04 -8.30
CA ILE A 137 -10.11 -8.91 -9.01
C ILE A 137 -10.47 -7.78 -8.03
N ARG A 138 -11.13 -8.09 -6.91
CA ARG A 138 -11.48 -7.08 -5.89
C ARG A 138 -10.24 -6.33 -5.37
N ILE A 139 -9.14 -7.06 -5.13
CA ILE A 139 -7.87 -6.45 -4.73
C ILE A 139 -7.36 -5.48 -5.81
N GLN A 140 -7.42 -5.88 -7.09
CA GLN A 140 -6.98 -5.00 -8.17
C GLN A 140 -7.88 -3.76 -8.35
N LEU A 141 -9.19 -3.86 -8.12
CA LEU A 141 -10.09 -2.69 -8.16
C LEU A 141 -9.77 -1.69 -7.05
N ILE A 142 -9.46 -2.18 -5.84
CA ILE A 142 -8.99 -1.33 -4.74
C ILE A 142 -7.66 -0.65 -5.13
N ASN A 143 -6.74 -1.40 -5.74
CA ASN A 143 -5.45 -0.86 -6.18
C ASN A 143 -5.60 0.22 -7.26
N LEU A 144 -6.52 0.06 -8.21
CA LEU A 144 -6.81 1.09 -9.23
C LEU A 144 -7.26 2.40 -8.59
N ASN A 145 -8.22 2.34 -7.67
CA ASN A 145 -8.70 3.53 -6.97
C ASN A 145 -7.57 4.18 -6.14
N THR A 146 -6.73 3.35 -5.52
CA THR A 146 -5.59 3.80 -4.73
C THR A 146 -4.56 4.61 -5.54
N VAL A 147 -4.46 4.41 -6.85
CA VAL A 147 -3.61 5.21 -7.76
C VAL A 147 -4.42 6.21 -8.58
N GLU A 148 -5.62 6.55 -8.11
CA GLU A 148 -6.55 7.51 -8.69
C GLU A 148 -7.12 7.15 -10.06
N ILE A 149 -7.07 5.86 -10.46
CA ILE A 149 -7.80 5.38 -11.65
C ILE A 149 -9.26 5.16 -11.28
N ARG A 150 -10.15 5.97 -11.85
CA ARG A 150 -11.58 5.99 -11.54
C ARG A 150 -12.35 5.09 -12.49
N VAL A 151 -13.05 4.11 -11.92
CA VAL A 151 -13.97 3.23 -12.64
C VAL A 151 -15.40 3.72 -12.41
N GLY A 152 -16.20 3.88 -13.46
CA GLY A 152 -17.61 4.27 -13.28
C GLY A 152 -18.41 4.39 -14.57
N LYS A 153 -19.59 5.01 -14.47
CA LYS A 153 -20.47 5.30 -15.61
C LYS A 153 -20.18 6.71 -16.16
N PRO A 154 -20.04 6.90 -17.49
CA PRO A 154 -20.06 8.23 -18.08
C PRO A 154 -21.39 8.94 -17.74
N PRO A 155 -21.44 10.28 -17.58
CA PRO A 155 -20.49 11.30 -18.07
C PRO A 155 -19.54 11.88 -16.99
N SER A 156 -19.39 11.21 -15.85
CA SER A 156 -18.47 11.64 -14.79
C SER A 156 -17.00 11.58 -15.24
N LEU A 157 -16.11 12.29 -14.52
CA LEU A 157 -14.64 12.14 -14.66
C LEU A 157 -14.24 10.70 -14.29
N ILE A 158 -14.20 9.83 -15.29
CA ILE A 158 -13.81 8.42 -15.19
C ILE A 158 -12.67 8.13 -16.15
N ASP A 159 -11.75 7.27 -15.73
CA ASP A 159 -10.64 6.79 -16.56
C ASP A 159 -11.02 5.49 -17.29
N ILE A 160 -11.85 4.66 -16.65
CA ILE A 160 -12.30 3.37 -17.19
C ILE A 160 -13.83 3.27 -17.03
N SER A 161 -14.54 3.02 -18.14
CA SER A 161 -15.98 2.72 -18.07
C SER A 161 -16.25 1.37 -17.40
N ASP A 162 -17.29 1.30 -16.57
CA ASP A 162 -17.77 0.07 -15.94
C ASP A 162 -18.03 -1.06 -16.97
N LYS A 163 -18.55 -0.71 -18.15
CA LYS A 163 -18.75 -1.64 -19.28
C LYS A 163 -17.45 -2.22 -19.81
N LEU A 164 -16.42 -1.39 -20.00
CA LEU A 164 -15.11 -1.85 -20.48
C LEU A 164 -14.47 -2.76 -19.44
N LEU A 165 -14.57 -2.42 -18.15
CA LEU A 165 -14.06 -3.27 -17.09
C LEU A 165 -14.78 -4.63 -17.03
N ALA A 166 -16.11 -4.63 -17.16
CA ALA A 166 -16.89 -5.87 -17.22
C ALA A 166 -16.44 -6.77 -18.37
N GLU A 167 -16.24 -6.21 -19.56
CA GLU A 167 -15.70 -6.92 -20.72
C GLU A 167 -14.32 -7.53 -20.43
N ILE A 168 -13.40 -6.76 -19.84
CA ILE A 168 -12.06 -7.22 -19.48
C ILE A 168 -12.14 -8.39 -18.49
N ILE A 169 -13.02 -8.32 -17.49
CA ILE A 169 -13.21 -9.40 -16.51
C ILE A 169 -13.83 -10.64 -17.17
N ASN A 170 -14.84 -10.46 -18.02
CA ASN A 170 -15.52 -11.57 -18.69
C ASN A 170 -14.60 -12.36 -19.61
N ARG A 171 -13.69 -11.68 -20.32
CA ARG A 171 -12.67 -12.34 -21.15
C ARG A 171 -11.67 -13.19 -20.35
N LYS A 172 -11.58 -12.99 -19.03
CA LYS A 172 -10.67 -13.74 -18.14
C LYS A 172 -11.29 -14.99 -17.54
N LEU A 173 -12.60 -15.16 -17.64
CA LEU A 173 -13.29 -16.38 -17.19
C LEU A 173 -13.01 -17.52 -18.17
N SER A 174 -12.56 -18.67 -17.65
CA SER A 174 -12.36 -19.88 -18.46
C SER A 174 -13.70 -20.43 -18.96
N GLY A 175 -13.66 -21.29 -20.00
CA GLY A 175 -14.87 -21.84 -20.63
C GLY A 175 -15.80 -22.59 -19.66
N GLY A 176 -15.28 -23.08 -18.53
CA GLY A 176 -16.08 -23.69 -17.47
C GLY A 176 -17.06 -22.73 -16.76
N TYR A 177 -17.01 -21.43 -17.06
CA TYR A 177 -17.85 -20.38 -16.45
C TYR A 177 -18.64 -19.57 -17.48
N ASP A 178 -18.87 -20.11 -18.68
CA ASP A 178 -19.59 -19.40 -19.75
C ASP A 178 -21.00 -18.96 -19.34
N ASN A 179 -21.67 -19.74 -18.49
CA ASN A 179 -22.95 -19.39 -17.88
C ASN A 179 -22.91 -18.13 -16.98
N LEU A 180 -21.75 -17.82 -16.38
CA LEU A 180 -21.57 -16.64 -15.54
C LEU A 180 -21.24 -15.38 -16.36
N LYS A 181 -20.70 -15.53 -17.57
CA LYS A 181 -20.39 -14.38 -18.46
C LYS A 181 -21.65 -13.57 -18.76
N GLY A 182 -22.76 -14.25 -19.09
CA GLY A 182 -24.06 -13.61 -19.33
C GLY A 182 -24.56 -12.81 -18.13
N ILE A 183 -24.48 -13.40 -16.93
CA ILE A 183 -24.91 -12.77 -15.68
C ILE A 183 -24.12 -11.47 -15.42
N ILE A 184 -22.80 -11.47 -15.61
CA ILE A 184 -21.97 -10.28 -15.36
C ILE A 184 -22.31 -9.13 -16.32
N TYR A 185 -22.61 -9.42 -17.60
CA TYR A 185 -23.05 -8.39 -18.55
C TYR A 185 -24.45 -7.83 -18.24
N GLU A 186 -25.36 -8.70 -17.79
CA GLU A 186 -26.76 -8.36 -17.59
C GLU A 186 -27.02 -7.69 -16.23
N THR A 187 -26.44 -8.22 -15.14
CA THR A 187 -26.72 -7.75 -13.77
C THR A 187 -25.93 -6.50 -13.36
N ARG A 188 -24.81 -6.19 -14.04
CA ARG A 188 -23.94 -5.01 -13.84
C ARG A 188 -23.73 -4.52 -12.37
N PRO A 189 -23.21 -5.32 -11.43
CA PRO A 189 -22.86 -4.86 -10.10
C PRO A 189 -21.33 -4.72 -10.01
N LEU A 190 -20.73 -3.79 -10.76
CA LEU A 190 -19.30 -3.45 -10.60
C LEU A 190 -19.08 -2.14 -9.83
N VAL A 191 -20.18 -1.52 -9.38
CA VAL A 191 -20.23 -0.37 -8.48
C VAL A 191 -21.29 -0.64 -7.43
#